data_AF-A0A0G0DIK7-F1
#
_entry.id   AF-A0A0G0DIK7-F1
#
_cell.length_a   1.000
_cell.length_b   1.000
_cell.length_c   1.000
_cell.angle_alpha   90.00
_cell.angle_beta   90.00
_cell.angle_gamma   90.00
#
_symmetry.space_group_name_H-M   'P 1'
#
loop_
_entity.id
_entity.type
_entity.pdbx_description
1 polymer ?
#
loop_
_entity_poly.entity_id
_entity_poly.type
_entity_poly.pdbx_seq_one_letter_code
_entity_poly.pdbx_strand_id
1 'polypeptide(L)'
;MSKDITTKLIKELRDETGISVMQCKNALEEAEGDMKKALAILKKTSSDIALKKASRETKDGRVCIKVENLPGQTGKKSILVSLHCETDFVSRNEDFVTLLSNLGDKAMKEGIEKMKEEAKSMIDLVIQKTGEKIELGDVYEIKGNVLGNYVHNNKIAVVVSLEGGNEELAKDIAMHITAMKPEYIFQSEITENVKKTISEIFQKEIAGVDKPEEIKKKILEGKINTYFKEKTLLDQVFIKNGEETISGLLDKNKAKIKEVIRYSI
;
A
#
# COMPACT_ATOMS: atom_id res chain seq x y z
N MET A 1 -7.37 -30.43 42.46
CA MET A 1 -8.71 -29.94 42.08
C MET A 1 -8.50 -28.83 41.08
N SER A 2 -8.88 -29.00 39.82
CA SER A 2 -8.83 -27.90 38.85
C SER A 2 -9.72 -26.78 39.38
N LYS A 3 -9.22 -25.55 39.45
CA LYS A 3 -10.10 -24.40 39.66
C LYS A 3 -11.13 -24.40 38.52
N ASP A 4 -12.41 -24.49 38.85
CA ASP A 4 -13.46 -24.38 37.85
C ASP A 4 -13.34 -23.02 37.16
N ILE A 5 -13.03 -23.03 35.86
CA ILE A 5 -12.91 -21.81 35.07
C ILE A 5 -14.31 -21.22 34.89
N THR A 6 -14.60 -20.16 35.64
CA THR A 6 -15.91 -19.52 35.62
C THR A 6 -16.18 -18.78 34.32
N THR A 7 -17.44 -18.74 33.89
CA THR A 7 -17.88 -17.96 32.73
C THR A 7 -17.56 -16.47 32.85
N LYS A 8 -17.57 -15.93 34.08
CA LYS A 8 -17.16 -14.55 34.37
C LYS A 8 -15.69 -14.31 34.01
N LEU A 9 -14.79 -15.21 34.39
CA LEU A 9 -13.36 -15.09 34.11
C LEU A 9 -13.06 -15.19 32.61
N ILE A 10 -13.75 -16.10 31.90
CA ILE A 10 -13.66 -16.21 30.44
C ILE A 10 -14.13 -14.92 29.77
N LYS A 11 -15.24 -14.35 30.23
CA LYS A 11 -15.77 -13.08 29.73
C LYS A 11 -14.78 -11.94 29.96
N GLU A 12 -14.21 -11.84 31.15
CA GLU A 12 -13.21 -10.80 31.49
C GLU A 12 -12.00 -10.87 30.55
N LEU A 13 -11.41 -12.06 30.36
CA LEU A 13 -10.28 -12.24 29.45
C LEU A 13 -10.64 -11.94 27.99
N ARG A 14 -11.85 -12.33 27.56
CA ARG A 14 -12.34 -12.02 26.22
C ARG A 14 -12.56 -10.52 26.03
N ASP A 15 -13.17 -9.84 26.99
CA ASP A 15 -13.46 -8.42 26.90
C ASP A 15 -12.15 -7.60 26.90
N GLU A 16 -11.11 -8.06 27.60
CA GLU A 16 -9.77 -7.45 27.57
C GLU A 16 -9.02 -7.69 26.24
N THR A 17 -9.11 -8.90 25.67
CA THR A 17 -8.26 -9.31 24.54
C THR A 17 -8.95 -9.24 23.18
N GLY A 18 -10.28 -9.35 23.13
CA GLY A 18 -11.06 -9.53 21.91
C GLY A 18 -10.92 -10.93 21.26
N ILE A 19 -10.26 -11.88 21.92
CA ILE A 19 -10.04 -13.24 21.40
C ILE A 19 -11.29 -14.11 21.63
N SER A 20 -11.49 -15.15 20.80
CA SER A 20 -12.66 -16.02 20.89
C SER A 20 -12.83 -16.65 22.28
N VAL A 21 -14.09 -16.88 22.68
CA VAL A 21 -14.46 -17.46 23.98
C VAL A 21 -13.72 -18.78 24.24
N MET A 22 -13.63 -19.64 23.22
CA MET A 22 -13.00 -20.95 23.36
C MET A 22 -11.50 -20.84 23.61
N GLN A 23 -10.81 -19.94 22.90
CA GLN A 23 -9.38 -19.71 23.12
C GLN A 23 -9.11 -19.10 24.50
N CYS A 24 -9.95 -18.15 24.94
CA CYS A 24 -9.85 -17.59 26.29
C CYS A 24 -10.07 -18.67 27.36
N LYS A 25 -11.06 -19.54 27.17
CA LYS A 25 -11.32 -20.68 28.06
C LYS A 25 -10.12 -21.62 28.13
N ASN A 26 -9.60 -22.08 26.99
CA ASN A 26 -8.47 -23.00 26.95
C ASN A 26 -7.22 -22.39 27.60
N ALA A 27 -6.94 -21.11 27.34
CA ALA A 27 -5.82 -20.42 27.96
C ALA A 27 -5.98 -20.30 29.48
N LEU A 28 -7.20 -20.07 29.97
CA LEU A 28 -7.51 -20.04 31.41
C LEU A 28 -7.40 -21.43 32.05
N GLU A 29 -7.81 -22.49 31.35
CA GLU A 29 -7.65 -23.86 31.82
C GLU A 29 -6.18 -24.25 31.97
N GLU A 30 -5.35 -23.95 30.96
CA GLU A 30 -3.89 -24.18 31.01
C GLU A 30 -3.20 -23.28 32.06
N ALA A 31 -3.73 -22.07 32.30
CA ALA A 31 -3.24 -21.16 33.32
C ALA A 31 -3.75 -21.47 34.74
N GLU A 32 -4.58 -22.50 34.92
CA GLU A 32 -5.26 -22.79 36.20
C GLU A 32 -6.03 -21.57 36.77
N GLY A 33 -6.64 -20.78 35.87
CA GLY A 33 -7.40 -19.58 36.19
C GLY A 33 -6.56 -18.34 36.50
N ASP A 34 -5.24 -18.35 36.27
CA ASP A 34 -4.38 -17.18 36.40
C ASP A 34 -4.45 -16.30 35.15
N MET A 35 -5.00 -15.09 35.28
CA MET A 35 -5.18 -14.15 34.16
C MET A 35 -3.86 -13.76 33.47
N LYS A 36 -2.79 -13.52 34.23
CA LYS A 36 -1.51 -13.09 33.65
C LYS A 36 -0.87 -14.24 32.87
N LYS A 37 -0.94 -15.46 33.40
CA LYS A 37 -0.47 -16.66 32.69
C LYS A 37 -1.32 -16.92 31.45
N ALA A 38 -2.65 -16.76 31.53
CA ALA A 38 -3.54 -16.94 30.39
C ALA A 38 -3.20 -15.95 29.26
N LEU A 39 -2.93 -14.68 29.57
CA LEU A 39 -2.48 -13.68 28.59
C LEU A 39 -1.16 -14.09 27.92
N ALA A 40 -0.19 -14.60 28.69
CA ALA A 40 1.07 -15.10 28.15
C ALA A 40 0.86 -16.32 27.22
N ILE A 41 -0.04 -17.23 27.59
CA ILE A 41 -0.43 -18.40 26.79
C ILE A 41 -1.10 -17.96 25.49
N LEU A 42 -2.03 -16.99 25.55
CA LEU A 42 -2.66 -16.44 24.35
C LEU A 42 -1.63 -15.82 23.40
N LYS A 43 -0.68 -15.04 23.92
CA LYS A 43 0.41 -14.45 23.15
C LYS A 43 1.34 -15.50 22.53
N LYS A 44 1.61 -16.61 23.22
CA LYS A 44 2.38 -17.73 22.65
C LYS A 44 1.59 -18.42 21.53
N THR A 45 0.31 -18.67 21.78
CA THR A 45 -0.59 -19.37 20.85
C THR A 45 -0.84 -18.58 19.56
N SER A 46 -0.79 -17.24 19.62
CA SER A 46 -0.98 -16.40 18.44
C SER A 46 0.04 -16.72 17.33
N SER A 47 1.30 -16.91 17.70
CA SER A 47 2.37 -17.27 16.75
C SER A 47 2.12 -18.65 16.11
N ASP A 48 1.67 -19.64 16.89
CA ASP A 48 1.37 -20.97 16.37
C ASP A 48 0.18 -20.95 15.39
N ILE A 49 -0.84 -20.14 15.66
CA ILE A 49 -1.99 -19.96 14.77
C ILE A 49 -1.54 -19.27 13.47
N ALA A 50 -0.71 -18.24 13.57
CA ALA A 50 -0.15 -17.56 12.39
C ALA A 50 0.69 -18.50 11.53
N LEU A 51 1.55 -19.32 12.13
CA LEU A 51 2.36 -20.32 11.42
C LEU A 51 1.49 -21.33 10.65
N LYS A 52 0.40 -21.81 11.26
CA LYS A 52 -0.55 -22.72 10.58
C LYS A 52 -1.28 -22.08 9.40
N LYS A 53 -1.28 -20.75 9.30
CA LYS A 53 -1.94 -19.98 8.23
C LYS A 53 -0.96 -19.40 7.22
N ALA A 54 0.36 -19.52 7.44
CA ALA A 54 1.38 -18.87 6.63
C ALA A 54 1.34 -19.24 5.15
N SER A 55 0.92 -20.46 4.82
CA SER A 55 0.82 -20.94 3.43
C SER A 55 -0.44 -20.48 2.69
N ARG A 56 -1.35 -19.74 3.35
CA ARG A 56 -2.56 -19.24 2.71
C ARG A 56 -2.25 -18.04 1.82
N GLU A 57 -3.08 -17.84 0.81
CA GLU A 57 -2.98 -16.71 -0.10
C GLU A 57 -3.71 -15.50 0.48
N THR A 58 -3.07 -14.33 0.41
CA THR A 58 -3.73 -13.05 0.70
C THR A 58 -4.15 -12.38 -0.61
N LYS A 59 -5.44 -12.10 -0.77
CA LYS A 59 -6.02 -11.53 -2.00
C LYS A 59 -6.62 -10.15 -1.78
N ASP A 60 -6.62 -9.69 -0.53
CA ASP A 60 -7.10 -8.38 -0.12
C ASP A 60 -6.12 -7.74 0.87
N GLY A 61 -6.44 -6.56 1.37
CA GLY A 61 -5.56 -5.80 2.22
C GLY A 61 -5.89 -4.33 2.22
N ARG A 62 -5.03 -3.56 2.89
CA ARG A 62 -5.20 -2.12 3.06
C ARG A 62 -3.85 -1.41 3.11
N VAL A 63 -3.83 -0.19 2.60
CA VAL A 63 -2.70 0.75 2.71
C VAL A 63 -3.00 1.85 3.72
N CYS A 64 -1.96 2.37 4.37
CA CYS A 64 -2.01 3.62 5.09
C CYS A 64 -0.83 4.50 4.71
N ILE A 65 -1.03 5.82 4.85
CA ILE A 65 0.01 6.83 4.67
C ILE A 65 0.04 7.68 5.94
N LYS A 66 1.22 7.85 6.52
CA LYS A 66 1.49 8.77 7.63
C LYS A 66 2.40 9.87 7.12
N VAL A 67 2.10 11.13 7.41
CA VAL A 67 2.92 12.28 7.00
C VAL A 67 3.17 13.17 8.22
N GLU A 68 4.43 13.50 8.47
CA GLU A 68 4.84 14.40 9.54
C GLU A 68 5.92 15.37 9.05
N ASN A 69 6.01 16.54 9.68
CA ASN A 69 7.11 17.48 9.44
C ASN A 69 8.41 16.90 10.03
N LEU A 70 9.54 17.10 9.35
CA LEU A 70 10.84 16.68 9.86
C LEU A 70 11.25 17.57 11.04
N PRO A 71 11.59 17.00 12.22
CA PRO A 71 12.04 17.80 13.35
C PRO A 71 13.31 18.59 13.03
N GLY A 72 13.29 19.90 13.29
CA GLY A 72 14.46 20.77 13.15
C GLY A 72 14.94 21.01 11.71
N GLN A 73 14.16 20.61 10.71
CA GLN A 73 14.50 20.78 9.30
C GLN A 73 13.27 21.22 8.50
N THR A 74 13.50 21.89 7.37
CA THR A 74 12.45 22.15 6.39
C THR A 74 12.09 20.85 5.67
N GLY A 75 10.79 20.57 5.56
CA GLY A 75 10.25 19.44 4.80
C GLY A 75 9.51 18.42 5.64
N LYS A 76 9.00 17.40 4.96
CA LYS A 76 8.13 16.36 5.50
C LYS A 76 8.70 14.98 5.24
N LYS A 77 8.31 14.04 6.10
CA LYS A 77 8.51 12.60 5.94
C LYS A 77 7.14 11.97 5.74
N SER A 78 7.04 11.07 4.77
CA SER A 78 5.87 10.23 4.55
C SER A 78 6.26 8.76 4.62
N ILE A 79 5.45 7.98 5.32
CA ILE A 79 5.54 6.52 5.39
C ILE A 79 4.29 5.93 4.76
N LEU A 80 4.47 5.06 3.78
CA LEU A 80 3.42 4.20 3.24
C LEU A 80 3.61 2.80 3.82
N VAL A 81 2.59 2.24 4.47
CA VAL A 81 2.57 0.84 4.91
C VAL A 81 1.43 0.11 4.21
N SER A 82 1.67 -1.12 3.79
CA SER A 82 0.63 -2.02 3.32
C SER A 82 0.53 -3.26 4.21
N LEU A 83 -0.71 -3.72 4.44
CA LEU A 83 -1.01 -5.00 5.06
C LEU A 83 -1.94 -5.78 4.15
N HIS A 84 -1.66 -7.08 3.99
CA HIS A 84 -2.45 -8.01 3.19
C HIS A 84 -3.22 -8.97 4.09
N CYS A 85 -4.37 -9.45 3.62
CA CYS A 85 -5.20 -10.45 4.27
C CYS A 85 -5.94 -11.34 3.24
N GLU A 86 -6.60 -12.40 3.71
CA GLU A 86 -7.31 -13.33 2.83
C GLU A 86 -8.56 -12.66 2.22
N THR A 87 -9.34 -11.91 3.00
CA THR A 87 -10.63 -11.35 2.58
C THR A 87 -10.79 -9.84 2.82
N ASP A 88 -11.75 -9.22 2.12
CA ASP A 88 -12.11 -7.81 2.28
C ASP A 88 -12.85 -7.52 3.60
N PHE A 89 -13.44 -8.54 4.24
CA PHE A 89 -14.03 -8.42 5.56
C PHE A 89 -12.96 -8.11 6.62
N VAL A 90 -11.81 -8.78 6.56
CA VAL A 90 -10.70 -8.54 7.48
C VAL A 90 -10.02 -7.20 7.21
N SER A 91 -9.84 -6.77 5.96
CA SER A 91 -9.22 -5.46 5.64
C SER A 91 -10.05 -4.24 6.12
N ARG A 92 -11.33 -4.47 6.45
CA ARG A 92 -12.25 -3.46 7.01
C ARG A 92 -12.47 -3.59 8.52
N ASN A 93 -11.97 -4.66 9.14
CA ASN A 93 -12.09 -4.89 10.57
C ASN A 93 -11.31 -3.84 11.39
N GLU A 94 -11.85 -3.41 12.53
CA GLU A 94 -11.26 -2.36 13.36
C GLU A 94 -9.88 -2.73 13.92
N ASP A 95 -9.67 -3.99 14.33
CA ASP A 95 -8.35 -4.47 14.80
C ASP A 95 -7.32 -4.40 13.67
N PHE A 96 -7.72 -4.73 12.43
CA PHE A 96 -6.85 -4.65 11.26
C PHE A 96 -6.47 -3.20 10.93
N VAL A 97 -7.45 -2.29 10.90
CA VAL A 97 -7.23 -0.86 10.63
C VAL A 97 -6.36 -0.23 11.72
N THR A 98 -6.59 -0.62 12.98
CA THR A 98 -5.80 -0.15 14.12
C THR A 98 -4.38 -0.65 14.06
N LEU A 99 -4.18 -1.95 13.77
CA LEU A 99 -2.86 -2.53 13.54
C LEU A 99 -2.10 -1.77 12.44
N LEU A 100 -2.72 -1.55 11.29
CA LEU A 100 -2.12 -0.82 10.18
C LEU A 100 -1.70 0.60 10.57
N SER A 101 -2.56 1.32 11.30
CA SER A 101 -2.23 2.65 11.81
C SER A 101 -1.03 2.61 12.76
N ASN A 102 -1.01 1.67 13.70
CA ASN A 102 0.04 1.53 14.70
C ASN A 102 1.40 1.18 14.06
N LEU A 103 1.41 0.32 13.04
CA LEU A 103 2.62 0.04 12.26
C LEU A 103 3.11 1.31 11.55
N GLY A 104 2.21 2.09 10.94
CA GLY A 104 2.55 3.38 10.35
C GLY A 104 3.14 4.36 11.36
N ASP A 105 2.52 4.52 12.53
CA ASP A 105 2.98 5.41 13.59
C ASP A 105 4.34 4.97 14.16
N LYS A 106 4.54 3.66 14.33
CA LYS A 106 5.82 3.10 14.77
C LYS A 106 6.91 3.31 13.72
N ALA A 107 6.64 3.03 12.45
CA ALA A 107 7.60 3.28 11.37
C ALA A 107 7.97 4.77 11.25
N MET A 108 7.01 5.67 11.48
CA MET A 108 7.27 7.11 11.49
C MET A 108 8.23 7.51 12.62
N LYS A 109 7.94 7.07 13.85
CA LYS A 109 8.65 7.48 15.08
C LYS A 109 9.97 6.75 15.30
N GLU A 110 9.99 5.45 15.02
CA GLU A 110 11.06 4.54 15.40
C GLU A 110 11.85 4.01 14.19
N GLY A 111 11.38 4.26 12.98
CA GLY A 111 11.98 3.80 11.73
C GLY A 111 11.41 2.48 11.22
N ILE A 112 11.55 2.26 9.91
CA ILE A 112 10.98 1.10 9.21
C ILE A 112 11.53 -0.22 9.74
N GLU A 113 12.84 -0.32 9.97
CA GLU A 113 13.48 -1.58 10.36
C GLU A 113 13.02 -2.04 11.75
N LYS A 114 12.99 -1.14 12.74
CA LYS A 114 12.46 -1.46 14.07
C LYS A 114 10.98 -1.81 14.04
N MET A 115 10.19 -1.14 13.20
CA MET A 115 8.79 -1.50 12.99
C MET A 115 8.67 -2.93 12.43
N LYS A 116 9.46 -3.30 11.42
CA LYS A 116 9.44 -4.65 10.81
C LYS A 116 9.80 -5.74 11.82
N GLU A 117 10.79 -5.51 12.68
CA GLU A 117 11.19 -6.44 13.75
C GLU A 117 10.02 -6.76 14.70
N GLU A 118 9.20 -5.75 15.02
CA GLU A 118 8.07 -5.89 15.95
C GLU A 118 6.75 -6.29 15.25
N ALA A 119 6.63 -6.04 13.94
CA ALA A 119 5.40 -6.20 13.17
C ALA A 119 4.80 -7.60 13.30
N LYS A 120 5.63 -8.65 13.23
CA LYS A 120 5.18 -10.04 13.33
C LYS A 120 4.36 -10.27 14.61
N SER A 121 4.86 -9.81 15.74
CA SER A 121 4.20 -10.02 17.03
C SER A 121 2.86 -9.29 17.13
N MET A 122 2.74 -8.12 16.51
CA MET A 122 1.50 -7.34 16.45
C MET A 122 0.49 -7.98 15.50
N ILE A 123 0.96 -8.47 14.35
CA ILE A 123 0.16 -9.14 13.32
C ILE A 123 -0.40 -10.47 13.85
N ASP A 124 0.43 -11.30 14.50
CA ASP A 124 0.02 -12.60 15.04
C ASP A 124 -1.19 -12.47 15.98
N LEU A 125 -1.22 -11.42 16.82
CA LEU A 125 -2.34 -11.14 17.72
C LEU A 125 -3.64 -10.86 16.98
N VAL A 126 -3.59 -10.13 15.85
CA VAL A 126 -4.78 -9.87 15.04
C VAL A 126 -5.21 -11.12 14.28
N ILE A 127 -4.26 -11.90 13.75
CA ILE A 127 -4.55 -13.22 13.15
C ILE A 127 -5.29 -14.13 14.14
N GLN A 128 -4.90 -14.11 15.42
CA GLN A 128 -5.57 -14.90 16.45
C GLN A 128 -7.03 -14.50 16.66
N LYS A 129 -7.35 -13.21 16.53
CA LYS A 129 -8.73 -12.69 16.64
C LYS A 129 -9.56 -12.95 15.39
N THR A 130 -8.99 -12.70 14.22
CA THR A 130 -9.71 -12.75 12.94
C THR A 130 -9.78 -14.15 12.35
N GLY A 131 -8.79 -14.99 12.64
CA GLY A 131 -8.68 -16.32 12.06
C GLY A 131 -8.23 -16.35 10.59
N GLU A 132 -7.81 -15.23 10.03
CA GLU A 132 -7.24 -15.14 8.67
C GLU A 132 -5.75 -14.83 8.70
N LYS A 133 -5.02 -15.28 7.68
CA LYS A 133 -3.65 -14.84 7.43
C LYS A 133 -3.65 -13.33 7.22
N ILE A 134 -2.74 -12.66 7.91
CA ILE A 134 -2.41 -11.25 7.70
C ILE A 134 -0.89 -11.20 7.52
N GLU A 135 -0.41 -10.42 6.57
CA GLU A 135 1.03 -10.25 6.39
C GLU A 135 1.40 -8.81 6.02
N LEU A 136 2.59 -8.39 6.48
CA LEU A 136 3.15 -7.10 6.13
C LEU A 136 3.54 -7.11 4.66
N GLY A 137 3.00 -6.16 3.90
CA GLY A 137 3.42 -5.91 2.53
C GLY A 137 4.59 -4.93 2.48
N ASP A 138 4.70 -4.22 1.36
CA ASP A 138 5.74 -3.22 1.17
C ASP A 138 5.54 -1.99 2.08
N VAL A 139 6.68 -1.42 2.45
CA VAL A 139 6.78 -0.22 3.28
C VAL A 139 7.77 0.74 2.63
N TYR A 140 7.32 1.96 2.37
CA TYR A 140 8.12 2.99 1.71
C TYR A 140 8.28 4.21 2.62
N GLU A 141 9.47 4.80 2.60
CA GLU A 141 9.76 6.10 3.19
C GLU A 141 10.14 7.08 2.09
N ILE A 142 9.49 8.24 2.09
CA ILE A 142 9.79 9.34 1.18
C ILE A 142 9.92 10.64 1.97
N LYS A 143 10.93 11.43 1.63
CA LYS A 143 11.21 12.73 2.26
C LYS A 143 11.21 13.81 1.20
N GLY A 144 10.63 14.95 1.50
CA GLY A 144 10.62 16.08 0.57
C GLY A 144 10.01 17.33 1.17
N ASN A 145 10.28 18.47 0.54
CA ASN A 145 9.76 19.76 0.99
C ASN A 145 8.26 19.90 0.71
N VAL A 146 7.83 19.44 -0.47
CA VAL A 146 6.43 19.41 -0.88
C VAL A 146 6.03 17.96 -1.10
N LEU A 147 5.16 17.44 -0.24
CA LEU A 147 4.61 16.09 -0.36
C LEU A 147 3.11 16.17 -0.54
N GLY A 148 2.61 15.45 -1.54
CA GLY A 148 1.19 15.20 -1.74
C GLY A 148 0.93 13.70 -1.74
N ASN A 149 -0.22 13.29 -1.22
CA ASN A 149 -0.59 11.88 -1.21
C ASN A 149 -2.08 11.70 -1.47
N TYR A 150 -2.42 10.54 -2.00
CA TYR A 150 -3.80 10.13 -2.22
C TYR A 150 -3.96 8.64 -1.96
N VAL A 151 -5.01 8.28 -1.23
CA VAL A 151 -5.43 6.90 -0.99
C VAL A 151 -6.79 6.69 -1.62
N HIS A 152 -6.91 5.69 -2.50
CA HIS A 152 -8.16 5.34 -3.18
C HIS A 152 -8.67 3.99 -2.70
N ASN A 153 -9.92 3.97 -2.22
CA ASN A 153 -10.61 2.79 -1.69
C ASN A 153 -9.82 1.99 -0.65
N ASN A 154 -8.88 2.64 0.03
CA ASN A 154 -7.93 2.05 0.98
C ASN A 154 -7.02 0.96 0.42
N LYS A 155 -6.98 0.76 -0.90
CA LYS A 155 -6.17 -0.29 -1.56
C LYS A 155 -5.05 0.26 -2.42
N ILE A 156 -5.21 1.47 -2.93
CA ILE A 156 -4.20 2.14 -3.74
C ILE A 156 -3.71 3.35 -2.98
N ALA A 157 -2.39 3.49 -2.88
CA ALA A 157 -1.73 4.63 -2.28
C ALA A 157 -0.74 5.23 -3.28
N VAL A 158 -0.77 6.55 -3.42
CA VAL A 158 0.22 7.30 -4.17
C VAL A 158 0.79 8.40 -3.30
N VAL A 159 2.12 8.53 -3.27
CA VAL A 159 2.84 9.66 -2.67
C VAL A 159 3.69 10.30 -3.74
N VAL A 160 3.62 11.62 -3.86
CA VAL A 160 4.38 12.44 -4.81
C VAL A 160 5.20 13.45 -4.03
N SER A 161 6.51 13.46 -4.28
CA SER A 161 7.41 14.52 -3.84
C SER A 161 7.69 15.48 -4.98
N LEU A 162 7.52 16.77 -4.72
CA LEU A 162 7.85 17.84 -5.64
C LEU A 162 9.01 18.70 -5.13
N GLU A 163 9.76 19.22 -6.07
CA GLU A 163 10.60 20.42 -5.92
C GLU A 163 9.83 21.61 -6.50
N GLY A 164 9.61 22.66 -5.71
CA GLY A 164 8.70 23.76 -6.08
C GLY A 164 7.21 23.38 -5.94
N GLY A 165 6.32 24.25 -6.44
CA GLY A 165 4.87 24.05 -6.32
C GLY A 165 4.35 24.07 -4.88
N ASN A 166 3.23 23.36 -4.65
CA ASN A 166 2.59 23.25 -3.34
C ASN A 166 1.97 21.86 -3.12
N GLU A 167 1.48 21.59 -1.90
CA GLU A 167 0.95 20.28 -1.50
C GLU A 167 -0.33 19.90 -2.25
N GLU A 168 -1.15 20.88 -2.62
CA GLU A 168 -2.38 20.65 -3.39
C GLU A 168 -2.05 20.15 -4.80
N LEU A 169 -1.09 20.77 -5.48
CA LEU A 169 -0.58 20.30 -6.76
C LEU A 169 -0.03 18.87 -6.66
N ALA A 170 0.78 18.58 -5.64
CA ALA A 170 1.32 17.24 -5.44
C ALA A 170 0.23 16.20 -5.19
N LYS A 171 -0.82 16.56 -4.43
CA LYS A 171 -1.99 15.71 -4.19
C LYS A 171 -2.79 15.47 -5.47
N ASP A 172 -2.93 16.49 -6.29
CA ASP A 172 -3.65 16.42 -7.57
C ASP A 172 -2.94 15.51 -8.57
N ILE A 173 -1.60 15.58 -8.62
CA ILE A 173 -0.77 14.65 -9.37
C ILE A 173 -0.89 13.22 -8.80
N ALA A 174 -0.93 13.05 -7.47
CA ALA A 174 -1.15 11.74 -6.85
C ALA A 174 -2.51 11.12 -7.23
N MET A 175 -3.57 11.93 -7.27
CA MET A 175 -4.89 11.53 -7.77
C MET A 175 -4.85 11.15 -9.25
N HIS A 176 -4.14 11.93 -10.06
CA HIS A 176 -3.96 11.64 -11.48
C HIS A 176 -3.27 10.31 -11.72
N ILE A 177 -2.13 10.05 -11.06
CA ILE A 177 -1.39 8.79 -11.14
C ILE A 177 -2.26 7.61 -10.71
N THR A 178 -3.10 7.81 -9.69
CA THR A 178 -4.02 6.77 -9.22
C THR A 178 -5.02 6.35 -10.30
N ALA A 179 -5.55 7.33 -11.04
CA ALA A 179 -6.53 7.09 -12.10
C ALA A 179 -5.88 6.57 -13.40
N MET A 180 -4.83 7.24 -13.87
CA MET A 180 -4.23 7.01 -15.18
C MET A 180 -3.19 5.88 -15.21
N LYS A 181 -2.65 5.50 -14.04
CA LYS A 181 -1.68 4.40 -13.88
C LYS A 181 -0.53 4.48 -14.91
N PRO A 182 0.18 5.62 -15.00
CA PRO A 182 1.34 5.73 -15.88
C PRO A 182 2.36 4.63 -15.54
N GLU A 183 3.01 4.10 -16.58
CA GLU A 183 4.12 3.14 -16.44
C GLU A 183 5.46 3.86 -16.28
N TYR A 184 5.56 5.07 -16.84
CA TYR A 184 6.76 5.91 -16.79
C TYR A 184 6.40 7.27 -16.22
N ILE A 185 7.30 7.86 -15.44
CA ILE A 185 7.24 9.26 -15.05
C ILE A 185 7.79 10.13 -16.18
N PHE A 186 8.97 9.76 -16.69
CA PHE A 186 9.70 10.53 -17.70
C PHE A 186 9.89 9.71 -18.98
N GLN A 187 9.91 10.38 -20.14
CA GLN A 187 10.23 9.72 -21.40
C GLN A 187 11.63 9.09 -21.40
N SER A 188 12.57 9.64 -20.60
CA SER A 188 13.93 9.10 -20.46
C SER A 188 13.99 7.72 -19.80
N GLU A 189 12.91 7.29 -19.12
CA GLU A 189 12.79 5.94 -18.56
C GLU A 189 12.48 4.89 -19.64
N ILE A 190 12.03 5.34 -20.82
CA ILE A 190 11.68 4.47 -21.94
C ILE A 190 12.96 4.10 -22.70
N THR A 191 13.50 2.92 -22.37
CA THR A 191 14.69 2.37 -23.02
C THR A 191 14.42 1.98 -24.48
N GLU A 192 15.47 1.95 -25.31
CA GLU A 192 15.37 1.49 -26.71
C GLU A 192 14.84 0.06 -26.83
N ASN A 193 15.12 -0.81 -25.85
CA ASN A 193 14.60 -2.18 -25.84
C ASN A 193 13.08 -2.20 -25.64
N VAL A 194 12.54 -1.33 -24.78
CA VAL A 194 11.09 -1.16 -24.60
C VAL A 194 10.47 -0.63 -25.90
N LYS A 195 11.06 0.41 -26.51
CA LYS A 195 10.58 0.94 -27.80
C LYS A 195 10.53 -0.13 -28.88
N LYS A 196 11.58 -0.93 -28.99
CA LYS A 196 11.66 -2.05 -29.95
C LYS A 196 10.57 -3.08 -29.68
N THR A 197 10.41 -3.51 -28.42
CA THR A 197 9.40 -4.50 -28.03
C THR A 197 7.99 -4.03 -28.38
N ILE A 198 7.63 -2.78 -28.02
CA ILE A 198 6.32 -2.20 -28.34
C ILE A 198 6.14 -2.04 -29.86
N SER A 199 7.19 -1.63 -30.57
CA SER A 199 7.16 -1.52 -32.04
C SER A 199 6.88 -2.85 -32.72
N GLU A 200 7.52 -3.95 -32.27
CA GLU A 200 7.29 -5.29 -32.81
C GLU A 200 5.85 -5.78 -32.54
N ILE A 201 5.30 -5.48 -31.36
CA ILE A 201 3.91 -5.81 -31.01
C ILE A 201 2.95 -5.11 -31.98
N PHE A 202 3.08 -3.79 -32.16
CA PHE A 202 2.19 -3.06 -33.06
C PHE A 202 2.43 -3.36 -34.54
N GLN A 203 3.67 -3.69 -34.94
CA GLN A 203 3.97 -4.13 -36.29
C GLN A 203 3.23 -5.43 -36.64
N LYS A 204 3.21 -6.39 -35.71
CA LYS A 204 2.43 -7.63 -35.86
C LYS A 204 0.93 -7.35 -35.98
N GLU A 205 0.42 -6.39 -35.20
CA GLU A 205 -1.00 -6.01 -35.23
C GLU A 205 -1.42 -5.42 -36.59
N ILE A 206 -0.56 -4.62 -37.23
CA ILE A 206 -0.87 -3.95 -38.51
C ILE A 206 -0.47 -4.77 -39.75
N ALA A 207 0.21 -5.90 -39.59
CA ALA A 207 0.69 -6.72 -40.70
C ALA A 207 -0.43 -7.18 -41.65
N GLY A 208 -1.63 -7.44 -41.10
CA GLY A 208 -2.82 -7.83 -41.85
C GLY A 208 -3.66 -6.67 -42.41
N VAL A 209 -3.24 -5.42 -42.25
CA VAL A 209 -3.98 -4.25 -42.76
C VAL A 209 -3.69 -4.08 -44.25
N ASP A 210 -4.72 -4.17 -45.10
CA ASP A 210 -4.59 -3.97 -46.55
C ASP A 210 -4.47 -2.49 -46.92
N LYS A 211 -3.29 -1.92 -46.65
CA LYS A 211 -2.92 -0.54 -46.96
C LYS A 211 -1.47 -0.49 -47.49
N PRO A 212 -1.10 0.56 -48.25
CA PRO A 212 0.28 0.74 -48.69
C PRO A 212 1.27 0.80 -47.51
N GLU A 213 2.51 0.33 -47.73
CA GLU A 213 3.55 0.29 -46.69
C GLU A 213 3.84 1.66 -46.06
N GLU A 214 3.77 2.74 -46.85
CA GLU A 214 3.93 4.10 -46.32
C GLU A 214 2.82 4.48 -45.33
N ILE A 215 1.59 4.03 -45.59
CA ILE A 215 0.44 4.25 -44.69
C ILE A 215 0.57 3.36 -43.44
N LYS A 216 1.00 2.10 -43.59
CA LYS A 216 1.29 1.23 -42.45
C LYS A 216 2.35 1.82 -41.54
N LYS A 217 3.42 2.39 -42.10
CA LYS A 217 4.48 3.07 -41.33
C LYS A 217 3.92 4.25 -40.54
N LYS A 218 3.12 5.13 -41.16
CA LYS A 218 2.46 6.26 -40.48
C LYS A 218 1.52 5.78 -39.36
N ILE A 219 0.79 4.68 -39.58
CA ILE A 219 -0.08 4.07 -38.55
C ILE A 219 0.76 3.54 -37.37
N LEU A 220 1.86 2.84 -37.66
CA LEU A 220 2.76 2.30 -36.65
C LEU A 220 3.34 3.42 -35.77
N GLU A 221 3.92 4.45 -36.40
CA GLU A 221 4.46 5.62 -35.70
C GLU A 221 3.40 6.30 -34.83
N GLY A 222 2.19 6.48 -35.36
CA GLY A 222 1.06 7.03 -34.60
C GLY A 222 0.71 6.19 -33.37
N LYS A 223 0.60 4.86 -33.52
CA LYS A 223 0.30 3.94 -32.41
C LYS A 223 1.37 3.95 -31.33
N ILE A 224 2.65 3.91 -31.72
CA ILE A 224 3.78 3.97 -30.80
C ILE A 224 3.77 5.29 -30.02
N ASN A 225 3.57 6.42 -30.70
CA ASN A 225 3.51 7.73 -30.09
C ASN A 225 2.33 7.84 -29.10
N THR A 226 1.14 7.39 -29.50
CA THR A 226 -0.04 7.36 -28.60
C THR A 226 0.21 6.48 -27.39
N TYR A 227 0.77 5.28 -27.57
CA TYR A 227 1.10 4.38 -26.47
C TYR A 227 2.02 5.05 -25.45
N PHE A 228 3.16 5.58 -25.87
CA PHE A 228 4.08 6.20 -24.92
C PHE A 228 3.53 7.48 -24.30
N LYS A 229 2.73 8.26 -25.04
CA LYS A 229 2.03 9.44 -24.50
C LYS A 229 1.04 9.06 -23.40
N GLU A 230 0.29 7.98 -23.58
CA GLU A 230 -0.67 7.48 -22.58
C GLU A 230 0.02 6.78 -21.40
N LYS A 231 1.24 6.27 -21.59
CA LYS A 231 1.99 5.56 -20.54
C LYS A 231 2.96 6.44 -19.75
N THR A 232 3.25 7.65 -20.20
CA THR A 232 4.19 8.57 -19.55
C THR A 232 3.46 9.69 -18.83
N LEU A 233 3.61 9.78 -17.51
CA LEU A 233 2.90 10.74 -16.65
C LEU A 233 2.98 12.17 -17.18
N LEU A 234 4.18 12.66 -17.50
CA LEU A 234 4.37 14.04 -17.94
C LEU A 234 3.65 14.40 -19.25
N ASP A 235 3.39 13.40 -20.09
CA ASP A 235 2.72 13.55 -21.38
C ASP A 235 1.20 13.37 -21.30
N GLN A 236 0.70 12.83 -20.17
CA GLN A 236 -0.73 12.64 -19.92
C GLN A 236 -1.43 13.98 -19.74
N VAL A 237 -2.65 14.07 -20.26
CA VAL A 237 -3.55 15.22 -20.07
C VAL A 237 -4.13 15.17 -18.66
N PHE A 238 -4.05 16.28 -17.92
CA PHE A 238 -4.45 16.32 -16.53
C PHE A 238 -5.97 16.08 -16.35
N ILE A 239 -6.31 14.97 -15.68
CA ILE A 239 -7.71 14.51 -15.53
C ILE A 239 -8.71 15.52 -14.95
N LYS A 240 -8.27 16.51 -14.16
CA LYS A 240 -9.21 17.45 -13.53
C LYS A 240 -9.65 18.59 -14.45
N ASN A 241 -8.80 19.03 -15.38
CA ASN A 241 -9.13 20.13 -16.29
C ASN A 241 -9.20 19.71 -17.76
N GLY A 242 -8.48 18.66 -18.18
CA GLY A 242 -8.50 18.17 -19.56
C GLY A 242 -7.81 19.08 -20.58
N GLU A 243 -7.19 20.17 -20.15
CA GLU A 243 -6.69 21.24 -21.03
C GLU A 243 -5.17 21.22 -21.21
N GLU A 244 -4.43 20.84 -20.16
CA GLU A 244 -2.97 20.84 -20.15
C GLU A 244 -2.41 19.46 -19.77
N THR A 245 -1.17 19.19 -20.18
CA THR A 245 -0.46 17.99 -19.72
C THR A 245 0.07 18.17 -18.31
N ILE A 246 0.44 17.07 -17.64
CA ILE A 246 1.10 17.15 -16.33
C ILE A 246 2.40 17.96 -16.41
N SER A 247 3.16 17.85 -17.51
CA SER A 247 4.33 18.71 -17.71
C SER A 247 3.95 20.19 -17.75
N GLY A 248 2.92 20.57 -18.52
CA GLY A 248 2.46 21.96 -18.60
C GLY A 248 1.99 22.49 -17.23
N LEU A 249 1.26 21.66 -16.49
CA LEU A 249 0.81 21.98 -15.13
C LEU A 249 1.98 22.22 -14.17
N LEU A 250 3.02 21.38 -14.23
CA LEU A 250 4.23 21.51 -13.42
C LEU A 250 5.00 22.78 -13.78
N ASP A 251 5.20 23.06 -15.07
CA ASP A 251 5.91 24.25 -15.55
C ASP A 251 5.22 25.55 -15.12
N LYS A 252 3.90 25.63 -15.27
CA LYS A 252 3.08 26.77 -14.82
C LYS A 252 3.24 27.05 -13.32
N ASN A 253 3.43 26.01 -12.53
CA ASN A 253 3.61 26.10 -11.08
C ASN A 253 5.08 26.10 -10.64
N LYS A 254 6.03 26.17 -11.58
CA LYS A 254 7.48 26.11 -11.33
C LYS A 254 7.87 24.92 -10.45
N ALA A 255 7.28 23.76 -10.74
CA ALA A 255 7.43 22.54 -9.98
C ALA A 255 8.09 21.43 -10.81
N LYS A 256 8.73 20.48 -10.15
CA LYS A 256 9.30 19.27 -10.75
C LYS A 256 9.01 18.06 -9.87
N ILE A 257 8.69 16.93 -10.48
CA ILE A 257 8.57 15.66 -9.76
C ILE A 257 9.96 15.20 -9.35
N LYS A 258 10.13 14.88 -8.06
CA LYS A 258 11.37 14.30 -7.52
C LYS A 258 11.26 12.81 -7.37
N GLU A 259 10.15 12.36 -6.80
CA GLU A 259 9.94 10.95 -6.50
C GLU A 259 8.44 10.67 -6.44
N VAL A 260 8.06 9.50 -6.92
CA VAL A 260 6.68 8.99 -6.90
C VAL A 260 6.72 7.57 -6.38
N ILE A 261 5.90 7.31 -5.36
CA ILE A 261 5.61 5.95 -4.90
C ILE A 261 4.15 5.68 -5.21
N ARG A 262 3.89 4.60 -5.95
CA ARG A 262 2.55 4.06 -6.18
C ARG A 262 2.52 2.62 -5.70
N TYR A 263 1.58 2.31 -4.83
CA TYR A 263 1.32 0.96 -4.37
C TYR A 263 -0.15 0.58 -4.58
N SER A 264 -0.40 -0.68 -4.92
CA SER A 264 -1.74 -1.28 -4.94
C SER A 264 -1.66 -2.62 -4.23
N ILE A 265 -2.61 -2.86 -3.33
CA ILE A 265 -3.01 -4.21 -2.92
C ILE A 265 -3.41 -5.00 -4.17
#